data_AF-A0A969F7S0-F1
#
_entry.id   AF-A0A969F7S0-F1
#
_cell.length_a   1.000
_cell.length_b   1.000
_cell.length_c   1.000
_cell.angle_alpha   90.00
_cell.angle_beta   90.00
_cell.angle_gamma   90.00
#
_symmetry.space_group_name_H-M   'P 1'
#
loop_
_entity.id
_entity.type
_entity.pdbx_description
1 polymer ?
#
loop_
_entity_poly.entity_id
_entity_poly.type
_entity_poly.pdbx_seq_one_letter_code
_entity_poly.pdbx_strand_id
1 'polypeptide(L)'
;MSEFKIDIDGDEEIKALLDDLSKPFFLQPAMNRIGARIRTMMAKYPPPPPNSRYRRTGRLGRAWTHEVKAGLFSIETIVGNNTPYAPDVQGAGTQAVIHVGRWQTDEEVLRQSAEFIGDEIEEEIEKKLRE
;
A
#
# COMPACT_ATOMS: atom_id res chain seq x y z
N MET A 1 14.87 39.22 -23.49
CA MET A 1 14.39 38.22 -22.51
C MET A 1 15.62 37.70 -21.81
N SER A 2 15.78 38.01 -20.53
CA SER A 2 16.95 37.60 -19.74
C SER A 2 16.78 36.17 -19.25
N GLU A 3 17.75 35.32 -19.58
CA GLU A 3 17.87 33.95 -19.10
C GLU A 3 18.41 33.99 -17.65
N PHE A 4 17.60 33.53 -16.70
CA PHE A 4 18.05 33.38 -15.31
C PHE A 4 18.69 32.00 -15.16
N LYS A 5 20.00 31.98 -14.94
CA LYS A 5 20.76 30.78 -14.55
C LYS A 5 20.95 30.85 -13.04
N ILE A 6 20.29 29.95 -12.31
CA ILE A 6 20.50 29.80 -10.87
C ILE A 6 21.58 28.73 -10.70
N ASP A 7 22.76 29.14 -10.23
CA ASP A 7 23.83 28.24 -9.81
C ASP A 7 23.64 27.98 -8.32
N ILE A 8 23.22 26.78 -7.96
CA ILE A 8 23.17 26.36 -6.55
C ILE A 8 24.57 25.91 -6.20
N ASP A 9 25.37 26.80 -5.61
CA ASP A 9 26.62 26.44 -4.96
C ASP A 9 26.28 25.70 -3.66
N GLY A 10 25.99 24.41 -3.83
CA GLY A 10 25.37 23.57 -2.82
C GLY A 10 26.41 22.99 -1.88
N ASP A 11 26.24 23.34 -0.61
CA ASP A 11 26.73 22.63 0.57
C ASP A 11 26.77 21.11 0.28
N GLU A 12 27.96 20.51 0.38
CA GLU A 12 28.16 19.08 0.17
C GLU A 12 27.23 18.26 1.08
N GLU A 13 26.84 18.79 2.25
CA GLU A 13 25.88 18.17 3.15
C GLU A 13 24.48 18.07 2.52
N ILE A 14 24.02 19.09 1.79
CA ILE A 14 22.71 19.08 1.12
C ILE A 14 22.70 18.09 -0.04
N LYS A 15 23.80 18.00 -0.81
CA LYS A 15 23.90 17.01 -1.90
C LYS A 15 23.93 15.59 -1.36
N ALA A 16 24.67 15.35 -0.28
CA ALA A 16 24.70 14.05 0.39
C ALA A 16 23.32 13.65 0.92
N LEU A 17 22.58 14.59 1.52
CA LEU A 17 21.23 14.35 2.00
C LEU A 17 20.27 13.99 0.85
N LEU A 18 20.32 14.73 -0.27
CA LEU A 18 19.48 14.43 -1.44
C LEU A 18 19.84 13.09 -2.09
N ASP A 19 21.13 12.72 -2.14
CA ASP A 19 21.56 11.41 -2.63
C ASP A 19 21.08 10.27 -1.72
N ASP A 20 21.08 10.48 -0.40
CA ASP A 20 20.58 9.49 0.54
C ASP A 20 19.05 9.35 0.48
N LEU A 21 18.32 10.48 0.37
CA LEU A 21 16.87 10.47 0.15
C LEU A 21 16.46 9.85 -1.19
N SER A 22 17.35 9.86 -2.19
CA SER A 22 17.09 9.19 -3.48
C SER A 22 17.03 7.66 -3.37
N LYS A 23 17.53 7.10 -2.26
CA LYS A 23 17.55 5.66 -1.99
C LYS A 23 16.41 5.31 -1.02
N PRO A 24 15.32 4.69 -1.49
CA PRO A 24 14.09 4.58 -0.71
C PRO A 24 14.12 3.48 0.38
N PHE A 25 15.29 2.93 0.71
CA PHE A 25 15.42 1.85 1.71
C PHE A 25 14.93 2.28 3.10
N PHE A 26 15.06 3.57 3.44
CA PHE A 26 14.56 4.10 4.71
C PHE A 26 13.02 4.04 4.81
N LEU A 27 12.30 3.94 3.69
CA LEU A 27 10.84 3.78 3.68
C LEU A 27 10.38 2.35 3.98
N GLN A 28 11.28 1.37 4.05
CA GLN A 28 10.90 -0.03 4.25
C GLN A 28 10.00 -0.28 5.47
N PRO A 29 10.18 0.37 6.63
CA PRO A 29 9.25 0.27 7.76
C PRO A 29 7.81 0.73 7.40
N ALA A 30 7.65 1.90 6.77
CA ALA A 30 6.36 2.40 6.31
C ALA A 30 5.72 1.45 5.29
N MET A 31 6.49 1.01 4.30
CA MET A 31 6.02 0.10 3.26
C MET A 31 5.49 -1.22 3.83
N ASN A 32 6.12 -1.75 4.89
CA ASN A 32 5.61 -2.92 5.62
C ASN A 32 4.30 -2.62 6.36
N ARG A 33 4.19 -1.48 7.06
CA ARG A 33 2.97 -1.09 7.79
C ARG A 33 1.79 -0.88 6.83
N ILE A 34 2.03 -0.25 5.70
CA ILE A 34 1.08 -0.11 4.58
C ILE A 34 0.59 -1.47 4.10
N GLY A 35 1.51 -2.38 3.75
CA GLY A 35 1.14 -3.72 3.28
C GLY A 35 0.35 -4.52 4.30
N ALA A 36 0.77 -4.47 5.57
CA ALA A 36 0.08 -5.14 6.66
C ALA A 36 -1.33 -4.59 6.87
N ARG A 37 -1.54 -3.27 6.79
CA ARG A 37 -2.86 -2.64 6.91
C ARG A 37 -3.78 -3.05 5.77
N ILE A 38 -3.35 -2.89 4.51
CA ILE A 38 -4.15 -3.23 3.33
C ILE A 38 -4.50 -4.72 3.36
N ARG A 39 -3.53 -5.61 3.63
CA ARG A 39 -3.78 -7.05 3.81
C ARG A 39 -4.86 -7.30 4.85
N THR A 40 -4.80 -6.60 5.98
CA THR A 40 -5.76 -6.75 7.09
C THR A 40 -7.16 -6.27 6.69
N MET A 41 -7.27 -5.16 5.96
CA MET A 41 -8.54 -4.65 5.44
C MET A 41 -9.14 -5.59 4.40
N MET A 42 -8.32 -6.09 3.47
CA MET A 42 -8.76 -7.07 2.47
C MET A 42 -9.22 -8.38 3.09
N ALA A 43 -8.62 -8.81 4.20
CA ALA A 43 -8.98 -10.03 4.90
C ALA A 43 -10.33 -9.98 5.65
N LYS A 44 -10.95 -8.81 5.79
CA LYS A 44 -12.24 -8.66 6.48
C LYS A 44 -13.39 -9.26 5.67
N TYR A 45 -14.27 -9.98 6.36
CA TYR A 45 -15.46 -10.58 5.79
C TYR A 45 -16.70 -9.77 6.15
N PRO A 46 -17.63 -9.55 5.22
CA PRO A 46 -18.94 -9.02 5.56
C PRO A 46 -19.71 -10.02 6.44
N PRO A 47 -20.64 -9.54 7.29
CA PRO A 47 -21.50 -10.40 8.10
C PRO A 47 -22.24 -11.40 7.21
N PRO A 48 -22.60 -12.60 7.70
CA PRO A 48 -23.38 -13.57 6.93
C PRO A 48 -24.78 -13.02 6.59
N PRO A 49 -25.39 -13.44 5.47
CA PRO A 49 -26.73 -12.97 5.13
C PRO A 49 -27.74 -13.47 6.18
N PRO A 50 -28.89 -12.79 6.34
CA PRO A 50 -29.96 -13.26 7.21
C PRO A 50 -30.32 -14.72 6.88
N ASN A 51 -30.51 -15.54 7.91
CA ASN A 51 -30.85 -16.97 7.81
C ASN A 51 -29.82 -17.86 7.09
N SER A 52 -28.63 -17.35 6.79
CA SER A 52 -27.57 -18.15 6.20
C SER A 52 -27.12 -19.27 7.15
N ARG A 53 -27.25 -20.53 6.69
CA ARG A 53 -26.67 -21.69 7.38
C ARG A 53 -25.22 -21.96 6.99
N TYR A 54 -24.69 -21.25 6.00
CA TYR A 54 -23.33 -21.43 5.50
C TYR A 54 -22.30 -21.07 6.57
N ARG A 55 -21.38 -21.99 6.87
CA ARG A 55 -20.24 -21.79 7.77
C ARG A 55 -18.99 -21.49 6.94
N ARG A 56 -18.45 -20.27 7.10
CA ARG A 56 -17.26 -19.81 6.38
C ARG A 56 -16.01 -20.52 6.88
N THR A 57 -15.15 -20.94 5.95
CA THR A 57 -13.84 -21.57 6.26
C THR A 57 -12.71 -20.55 6.47
N GLY A 58 -12.95 -19.27 6.18
CA GLY A 58 -11.95 -18.20 6.30
C GLY A 58 -10.78 -18.30 5.31
N ARG A 59 -10.89 -19.11 4.24
CA ARG A 59 -9.78 -19.34 3.29
C ARG A 59 -9.33 -18.06 2.57
N LEU A 60 -10.27 -17.30 2.00
CA LEU A 60 -9.97 -16.04 1.30
C LEU A 60 -9.19 -15.06 2.19
N GLY A 61 -9.66 -14.78 3.42
CA GLY A 61 -8.98 -13.85 4.33
C GLY A 61 -7.60 -14.32 4.76
N ARG A 62 -7.42 -15.62 5.03
CA ARG A 62 -6.12 -16.19 5.39
C ARG A 62 -5.11 -16.21 4.24
N ALA A 63 -5.58 -16.09 3.00
CA ALA A 63 -4.73 -16.15 1.82
C ALA A 63 -4.23 -14.77 1.34
N TRP A 64 -4.67 -13.67 1.98
CA TRP A 64 -4.09 -12.35 1.75
C TRP A 64 -2.69 -12.26 2.35
N THR A 65 -1.74 -11.80 1.55
CA THR A 65 -0.33 -11.59 1.92
C THR A 65 0.17 -10.26 1.38
N HIS A 66 1.34 -9.83 1.86
CA HIS A 66 2.07 -8.73 1.25
C HIS A 66 3.57 -9.04 1.22
N GLU A 67 4.28 -8.36 0.32
CA GLU A 67 5.74 -8.41 0.18
C GLU A 67 6.23 -6.99 -0.11
N VAL A 68 7.34 -6.58 0.52
CA VAL A 68 8.03 -5.34 0.19
C VAL A 68 9.22 -5.66 -0.69
N LYS A 69 9.29 -5.01 -1.86
CA LYS A 69 10.42 -5.11 -2.78
C LYS A 69 11.12 -3.77 -2.87
N ALA A 70 12.39 -3.74 -2.49
CA ALA A 70 13.24 -2.56 -2.60
C ALA A 70 14.29 -2.80 -3.69
N GLY A 71 14.41 -1.83 -4.59
CA GLY A 71 15.49 -1.67 -5.55
C GLY A 71 16.32 -0.42 -5.25
N LEU A 72 17.29 -0.13 -6.11
CA LEU A 72 18.20 1.00 -5.89
C LEU A 72 17.49 2.36 -5.84
N PHE A 73 16.44 2.53 -6.65
CA PHE A 73 15.68 3.79 -6.79
C PHE A 73 14.18 3.61 -6.62
N SER A 74 13.74 2.43 -6.18
CA SER A 74 12.32 2.13 -6.02
C SER A 74 12.08 1.30 -4.78
N ILE A 75 10.91 1.49 -4.18
CA ILE A 75 10.37 0.59 -3.18
C ILE A 75 8.89 0.42 -3.47
N GLU A 76 8.42 -0.82 -3.45
CA GLU A 76 7.02 -1.14 -3.66
C GLU A 76 6.55 -2.14 -2.61
N THR A 77 5.29 -2.01 -2.23
CA THR A 77 4.58 -3.02 -1.42
C THR A 77 3.55 -3.68 -2.31
N ILE A 78 3.72 -4.98 -2.54
CA ILE A 78 2.79 -5.79 -3.31
C ILE A 78 1.86 -6.49 -2.32
N VAL A 79 0.54 -6.29 -2.48
CA VAL A 79 -0.49 -6.96 -1.68
C VAL A 79 -1.30 -7.86 -2.60
N GLY A 80 -1.46 -9.14 -2.23
CA GLY A 80 -2.10 -10.12 -3.10
C GLY A 80 -2.77 -11.26 -2.34
N ASN A 81 -3.57 -12.05 -3.05
CA ASN A 81 -4.27 -13.19 -2.49
C ASN A 81 -3.93 -14.49 -3.23
N ASN A 82 -3.57 -15.53 -2.48
CA ASN A 82 -3.16 -16.82 -3.04
C ASN A 82 -4.33 -17.76 -3.43
N THR A 83 -5.57 -17.26 -3.45
CA THR A 83 -6.73 -18.03 -3.92
C THR A 83 -7.10 -17.65 -5.37
N PRO A 84 -7.32 -18.63 -6.26
CA PRO A 84 -7.63 -18.35 -7.67
C PRO A 84 -8.93 -17.54 -7.86
N TYR A 85 -9.88 -17.68 -6.94
CA TYR A 85 -11.19 -17.01 -7.00
C TYR A 85 -11.19 -15.63 -6.32
N ALA A 86 -10.07 -15.15 -5.78
CA ALA A 86 -10.03 -13.83 -5.13
C ALA A 86 -10.49 -12.67 -6.05
N PRO A 87 -10.11 -12.63 -7.34
CA PRO A 87 -10.57 -11.57 -8.25
C PRO A 87 -12.09 -11.54 -8.40
N ASP A 88 -12.75 -12.70 -8.43
CA ASP A 88 -14.20 -12.79 -8.52
C ASP A 88 -14.90 -12.26 -7.25
N VAL A 89 -14.21 -12.24 -6.11
CA VAL A 89 -14.80 -11.82 -4.83
C VAL A 89 -14.47 -10.37 -4.48
N GLN A 90 -13.25 -9.90 -4.75
CA GLN A 90 -12.73 -8.62 -4.26
C GLN A 90 -11.95 -7.81 -5.32
N GLY A 91 -11.92 -8.21 -6.60
CA GLY A 91 -11.28 -7.42 -7.64
C GLY A 91 -12.23 -6.38 -8.24
N ALA A 92 -11.89 -5.09 -8.22
CA ALA A 92 -12.80 -4.02 -8.66
C ALA A 92 -13.32 -4.18 -10.10
N GLY A 93 -12.49 -4.69 -11.02
CA GLY A 93 -12.88 -4.92 -12.42
C GLY A 93 -13.46 -6.31 -12.71
N THR A 94 -13.39 -7.25 -11.77
CA THR A 94 -13.71 -8.67 -11.98
C THR A 94 -14.70 -9.25 -10.98
N GLN A 95 -15.10 -8.46 -9.98
CA GLN A 95 -15.98 -8.92 -8.92
C GLN A 95 -17.33 -9.39 -9.49
N ALA A 96 -17.70 -10.62 -9.15
CA ALA A 96 -18.98 -11.19 -9.53
C ALA A 96 -20.12 -10.38 -8.92
N VAL A 97 -21.20 -10.20 -9.68
CA VAL A 97 -22.38 -9.38 -9.29
C VAL A 97 -22.94 -9.73 -7.91
N ILE A 98 -22.88 -11.00 -7.50
CA ILE A 98 -23.36 -11.46 -6.19
C ILE A 98 -22.54 -10.93 -5.00
N HIS A 99 -21.34 -10.39 -5.24
CA HIS A 99 -20.46 -9.82 -4.23
C HIS A 99 -20.49 -8.29 -4.17
N VAL A 100 -20.98 -7.65 -5.24
CA VAL A 100 -21.09 -6.19 -5.36
C VAL A 100 -21.94 -5.60 -4.24
N GLY A 101 -21.47 -4.49 -3.67
CA GLY A 101 -22.14 -3.77 -2.58
C GLY A 101 -22.07 -4.45 -1.22
N ARG A 102 -21.37 -5.58 -1.11
CA ARG A 102 -21.23 -6.34 0.14
C ARG A 102 -19.79 -6.66 0.49
N TRP A 103 -19.00 -7.04 -0.49
CA TRP A 103 -17.57 -7.27 -0.32
C TRP A 103 -16.81 -6.07 -0.84
N GLN A 104 -15.86 -5.61 -0.03
CA GLN A 104 -14.94 -4.57 -0.45
C GLN A 104 -14.07 -5.04 -1.60
N THR A 105 -13.77 -4.12 -2.52
CA THR A 105 -12.79 -4.35 -3.59
C THR A 105 -11.40 -3.90 -3.17
N ASP A 106 -10.38 -4.39 -3.88
CA ASP A 106 -9.00 -3.92 -3.79
C ASP A 106 -8.88 -2.41 -4.02
N GLU A 107 -9.54 -1.87 -5.04
CA GLU A 107 -9.55 -0.43 -5.32
C GLU A 107 -10.23 0.38 -4.21
N GLU A 108 -11.33 -0.11 -3.64
CA GLU A 108 -12.01 0.54 -2.51
C GLU A 108 -11.11 0.59 -1.27
N VAL A 109 -10.43 -0.52 -0.96
CA VAL A 109 -9.51 -0.57 0.18
C VAL A 109 -8.29 0.33 -0.04
N LEU A 110 -7.76 0.39 -1.26
CA LEU A 110 -6.67 1.32 -1.61
C LEU A 110 -7.12 2.77 -1.42
N ARG A 111 -8.29 3.14 -1.93
CA ARG A 111 -8.85 4.49 -1.77
C ARG A 111 -9.05 4.85 -0.29
N GLN A 112 -9.59 3.93 0.51
CA GLN A 112 -9.75 4.11 1.96
C GLN A 112 -8.43 4.18 2.72
N SER A 113 -7.34 3.69 2.13
CA SER A 113 -6.00 3.68 2.74
C SER A 113 -5.14 4.86 2.28
N ALA A 114 -5.60 5.70 1.36
CA ALA A 114 -4.78 6.73 0.72
C ALA A 114 -4.15 7.72 1.72
N GLU A 115 -4.95 8.23 2.67
CA GLU A 115 -4.46 9.12 3.73
C GLU A 115 -3.40 8.42 4.60
N PHE A 116 -3.71 7.23 5.11
CA PHE A 116 -2.76 6.44 5.89
C PHE A 116 -1.46 6.14 5.13
N ILE A 117 -1.52 5.89 3.82
CA ILE A 117 -0.32 5.68 3.00
C ILE A 117 0.54 6.95 2.96
N GLY A 118 -0.09 8.11 2.78
CA GLY A 118 0.59 9.40 2.80
C GLY A 118 1.29 9.65 4.14
N ASP A 119 0.55 9.52 5.24
CA ASP A 119 1.04 9.75 6.61
C ASP A 119 2.25 8.87 6.94
N GLU A 120 2.20 7.60 6.58
CA GLU A 120 3.27 6.63 6.85
C GLU A 120 4.56 6.96 6.08
N ILE A 121 4.44 7.43 4.84
CA ILE A 121 5.59 7.83 4.03
C ILE A 121 6.16 9.15 4.55
N GLU A 122 5.31 10.13 4.84
CA GLU A 122 5.70 11.42 5.38
C GLU A 122 6.45 11.26 6.71
N GLU A 123 5.95 10.42 7.61
CA GLU A 123 6.59 10.17 8.91
C GLU A 123 8.03 9.65 8.75
N GLU A 124 8.29 8.73 7.83
CA GLU A 124 9.64 8.20 7.60
C GLU A 124 10.56 9.23 6.89
N ILE A 125 10.03 10.06 5.99
CA ILE A 125 10.77 11.18 5.40
C ILE A 125 11.18 12.17 6.48
N GLU A 126 10.24 12.57 7.35
CA GLU A 126 10.54 13.50 8.43
C GLU A 126 11.54 12.94 9.44
N LYS A 127 11.44 11.65 9.78
CA LYS A 127 12.45 10.98 10.63
C LYS A 127 13.82 11.11 9.98
N LYS A 128 13.89 10.84 8.68
CA LYS A 128 15.15 10.87 7.93
C LYS A 128 15.75 12.27 7.86
N LEU A 129 14.93 13.31 7.76
CA LEU A 129 15.38 14.72 7.76
C LEU A 129 15.87 15.22 9.13
N ARG A 130 15.56 14.51 10.22
CA ARG A 130 15.96 14.88 11.59
C ARG A 130 17.24 14.16 12.05
N GLU A 131 17.72 13.18 11.29
CA GLU A 131 19.01 12.50 11.51
C GLU A 131 20.17 13.40 11.08
#